data_AF-A0A0Q8PBQ7-F1
#
_entry.id   AF-A0A0Q8PBQ7-F1
#
_cell.length_a   1.000
_cell.length_b   1.000
_cell.length_c   1.000
_cell.angle_alpha   90.00
_cell.angle_beta   90.00
_cell.angle_gamma   90.00
#
_symmetry.space_group_name_H-M   'P 1'
#
loop_
_entity.id
_entity.type
_entity.pdbx_description
1 polymer ?
#
loop_
_entity_poly.entity_id
_entity_poly.type
_entity_poly.pdbx_seq_one_letter_code
_entity_poly.pdbx_strand_id
1 'polypeptide(L)' 'MMSEETEDALRARTDRLTWALAEASEQQDAWLVALYSVDLDDAERLCRARGIDPVKEPRQEDDR' A
#
# COMPACT_ATOMS: atom_id res chain seq x y z
N MET A 1 18.00 -2.13 16.10
CA MET A 1 18.09 -3.00 14.91
C MET A 1 16.85 -2.70 14.09
N MET A 2 16.96 -1.88 13.05
CA MET A 2 15.84 -1.68 12.12
C MET A 2 15.66 -3.00 11.40
N SER A 3 14.52 -3.67 11.59
CA SER A 3 14.19 -4.87 10.83
C SER A 3 14.24 -4.49 9.35
N GLU A 4 15.11 -5.13 8.57
CA GLU A 4 15.03 -5.05 7.12
C GLU A 4 13.69 -5.67 6.71
N GLU A 5 12.71 -4.83 6.42
CA GLU A 5 11.46 -5.26 5.80
C GLU A 5 11.82 -5.99 4.49
N THR A 6 11.34 -7.22 4.32
CA THR A 6 11.58 -8.01 3.12
C THR A 6 10.84 -7.40 1.92
N GLU A 7 11.25 -7.72 0.69
CA GLU A 7 10.57 -7.29 -0.53
C GLU A 7 9.08 -7.68 -0.53
N ASP A 8 8.77 -8.92 -0.14
CA ASP A 8 7.38 -9.41 -0.05
C ASP A 8 6.56 -8.65 0.99
N ALA A 9 7.16 -8.34 2.15
CA ALA A 9 6.49 -7.56 3.19
C ALA A 9 6.15 -6.15 2.71
N LEU A 10 7.08 -5.53 1.96
CA LEU A 10 6.91 -4.19 1.41
C LEU A 10 5.84 -4.16 0.29
N ARG A 11 5.81 -5.18 -0.59
CA ARG A 11 4.73 -5.35 -1.56
C ARG A 11 3.37 -5.52 -0.88
N ALA A 12 3.28 -6.45 0.08
CA ALA A 12 2.04 -6.68 0.83
C ALA A 12 1.59 -5.45 1.64
N ARG A 13 2.51 -4.58 2.07
CA ARG A 13 2.18 -3.29 2.70
C ARG A 13 1.59 -2.31 1.67
N THR A 14 2.20 -2.19 0.50
CA THR A 14 1.76 -1.31 -0.58
C THR A 14 0.35 -1.69 -1.06
N ASP A 15 0.08 -2.99 -1.23
CA ASP A 15 -1.24 -3.50 -1.63
C ASP A 15 -2.32 -3.18 -0.59
N ARG A 16 -2.01 -3.40 0.70
CA ARG A 16 -2.93 -3.11 1.80
C ARG A 16 -3.26 -1.62 1.89
N LEU A 17 -2.26 -0.76 1.73
CA LEU A 17 -2.45 0.70 1.75
C LEU A 17 -3.26 1.18 0.55
N THR A 18 -3.04 0.59 -0.63
CA THR A 18 -3.84 0.88 -1.83
C THR A 18 -5.32 0.55 -1.60
N TRP A 19 -5.61 -0.62 -1.03
CA TRP A 19 -6.99 -1.03 -0.72
C TRP A 19 -7.62 -0.16 0.39
N ALA A 20 -6.89 0.08 1.49
CA ALA A 20 -7.37 0.90 2.59
C ALA A 20 -7.64 2.37 2.18
N LEU A 21 -6.83 2.91 1.26
CA LEU A 21 -7.06 4.23 0.68
C LEU A 21 -8.34 4.27 -0.16
N ALA A 22 -8.59 3.24 -0.98
CA ALA A 22 -9.82 3.11 -1.75
C ALA A 22 -11.05 3.04 -0.83
N GLU A 23 -11.00 2.18 0.19
CA GLU A 23 -12.07 2.03 1.18
C GLU A 23 -12.34 3.35 1.94
N ALA A 24 -11.28 4.04 2.40
CA ALA A 24 -11.42 5.33 3.06
C ALA A 24 -12.03 6.40 2.14
N SER A 25 -11.67 6.38 0.86
CA SER A 25 -12.25 7.28 -0.15
C SER A 25 -13.74 7.01 -0.37
N GLU A 26 -14.15 5.74 -0.41
CA GLU A 26 -15.57 5.35 -0.52
C GLU A 26 -16.40 5.79 0.69
N GLN A 27 -15.81 5.69 1.88
CA GLN A 27 -16.43 6.14 3.14
C GLN A 27 -16.42 7.68 3.30
N GLN A 28 -15.78 8.41 2.39
CA GLN A 28 -15.59 9.86 2.46
C GLN A 28 -14.86 10.31 3.74
N ASP A 29 -14.02 9.45 4.31
CA ASP A 29 -13.20 9.79 5.47
C ASP A 29 -11.93 10.53 5.02
N ALA A 30 -12.02 11.86 4.98
CA ALA A 30 -10.91 12.71 4.54
C ALA A 30 -9.65 12.57 5.40
N TRP A 31 -9.76 12.20 6.67
CA TRP A 31 -8.61 12.02 7.54
C TRP A 31 -7.87 10.72 7.20
N LEU A 32 -8.60 9.62 7.03
CA LEU A 32 -8.00 8.34 6.63
C LEU A 32 -7.42 8.40 5.21
N VAL A 33 -8.08 9.10 4.28
CA VAL A 33 -7.54 9.34 2.93
C VAL A 33 -6.20 10.08 3.00
N ALA A 34 -6.09 11.12 3.82
CA ALA A 34 -4.84 11.86 3.99
C ALA A 34 -3.75 11.00 4.64
N LEU A 35 -4.09 10.19 5.65
CA LEU A 35 -3.14 9.30 6.32
C LEU A 35 -2.62 8.21 5.37
N TYR A 36 -3.51 7.47 4.73
CA TYR A 36 -3.12 6.35 3.86
C TYR A 36 -2.41 6.80 2.59
N SER A 37 -2.70 8.00 2.07
CA SER A 37 -1.96 8.53 0.92
C SER A 37 -0.50 8.83 1.27
N VAL A 38 -0.23 9.42 2.45
CA VAL A 38 1.15 9.66 2.92
C VAL A 38 1.90 8.35 3.15
N ASP A 39 1.27 7.38 3.81
CA ASP A 39 1.88 6.09 4.09
C ASP A 39 2.15 5.27 2.81
N LEU A 40 1.25 5.36 1.82
CA LEU A 40 1.41 4.72 0.51
C LEU A 40 2.58 5.34 -0.27
N ASP A 41 2.64 6.68 -0.32
CA ASP A 41 3.76 7.40 -0.94
C ASP A 41 5.12 6.99 -0.35
N ASP A 42 5.19 6.82 0.98
CA ASP A 42 6.40 6.36 1.66
C ASP A 42 6.76 4.91 1.33
N ALA A 43 5.78 4.01 1.31
CA ALA A 43 5.99 2.62 0.92
C ALA A 43 6.49 2.52 -0.55
N GLU A 44 5.87 3.26 -1.46
CA GLU A 44 6.30 3.28 -2.86
C GLU A 44 7.69 3.91 -3.06
N ARG A 45 8.01 4.98 -2.31
CA ARG A 45 9.36 5.57 -2.32
C ARG A 45 10.40 4.53 -1.89
N LEU A 46 10.10 3.73 -0.87
CA LEU A 46 10.97 2.66 -0.41
C LEU A 46 11.11 1.53 -1.45
N CYS A 47 10.01 1.14 -2.12
CA CYS A 47 10.05 0.18 -3.23
C CYS A 47 11.01 0.65 -4.33
N ARG A 48 10.83 1.88 -4.81
CA ARG A 48 11.69 2.47 -5.85
C ARG A 48 13.16 2.54 -5.43
N ALA A 49 13.43 2.92 -4.18
CA ALA A 49 14.80 3.00 -3.65
C ALA A 49 15.51 1.62 -3.62
N ARG A 50 14.73 0.53 -3.58
CA ARG A 50 15.23 -0.86 -3.54
C ARG A 50 15.12 -1.57 -4.90
N GLY A 51 14.65 -0.90 -5.95
CA GLY A 51 14.42 -1.51 -7.27
C GLY A 51 13.25 -2.51 -7.29
N ILE A 52 12.36 -2.43 -6.31
CA ILE A 52 11.15 -3.27 -6.22
C ILE A 52 10.05 -2.57 -7.00
N ASP A 53 9.46 -3.26 -7.97
CA ASP A 53 8.25 -2.78 -8.63
C ASP A 53 7.04 -2.99 -7.69
N PRO A 54 6.32 -1.93 -7.28
CA PRO A 54 5.05 -2.08 -6.59
C PRO A 54 4.05 -2.69 -7.59
N VAL A 55 3.82 -4.00 -7.46
CA VAL A 55 2.99 -4.76 -8.40
C VAL A 55 1.57 -4.17 -8.45
N LYS A 56 1.15 -3.81 -9.67
CA LYS A 56 -0.23 -3.44 -10.02
C LYS A 56 -1.01 -4.69 -10.42
N GLU A 57 -1.43 -5.52 -9.47
CA GLU A 57 -2.54 -6.42 -9.79
C GLU A 57 -3.64 -6.23 -8.76
N PRO A 58 -4.85 -5.81 -9.19
CA PRO A 58 -5.99 -5.88 -8.30
C PRO A 58 -6.11 -7.33 -7.88
N ARG A 59 -6.15 -7.59 -6.57
CA ARG A 59 -6.68 -8.85 -6.08
C ARG A 59 -8.07 -8.98 -6.71
N GLN A 60 -8.22 -9.87 -7.69
CA GLN A 60 -9.53 -10.43 -7.99
C GLN A 60 -10.00 -11.00 -6.66
N GLU A 61 -11.07 -10.41 -6.13
CA GLU A 61 -11.85 -11.05 -5.09
C GLU A 61 -12.13 -12.47 -5.60
N ASP A 62 -11.66 -13.47 -4.86
CA ASP A 62 -12.17 -14.82 -5.01
C ASP A 62 -13.69 -14.72 -4.83
N ASP A 63 -14.37 -14.88 -5.96
CA ASP A 63 -15.80 -14.87 -6.13
C ASP A 63 -16.38 -16.03 -5.31
N ARG A 64 -16.93 -15.71 -4.13
CA ARG A 64 -17.92 -16.47 -3.32
C ARG A 64 -17.68 -17.95 -3.00
#